data_AF-A0A537F416-F1
#
_entry.id   AF-A0A537F416-F1
#
_cell.length_a   1.000
_cell.length_b   1.000
_cell.length_c   1.000
_cell.angle_alpha   90.00
_cell.angle_beta   90.00
_cell.angle_gamma   90.00
#
_symmetry.space_group_name_H-M   'P 1'
#
loop_
_entity.id
_entity.type
_entity.pdbx_description
1 polymer ?
#
loop_
_entity_poly.entity_id
_entity_poly.type
_entity_poly.pdbx_seq_one_letter_code
_entity_poly.pdbx_strand_id
1 'polypeptide(L)'
;MANPMIPSIGLGDLGGTLLGFILLFIIYLIVIGFVLWLAGEIVVGRRVTFGEALAIAGVGTFLVGASIALLGLIGLLLGLVIFLLLVKHYFKTGWLGAIGVGIMAIIVLVVLTFILGAI
;
A
#
# COMPACT_ATOMS: atom_id res chain seq x y z
N MET A 1 -43.19 -20.25 -1.79
CA MET A 1 -42.18 -19.29 -2.26
C MET A 1 -41.09 -19.26 -1.21
N ALA A 2 -40.02 -20.04 -1.39
CA ALA A 2 -38.91 -20.09 -0.43
C ALA A 2 -37.87 -19.07 -0.86
N ASN A 3 -37.76 -17.96 -0.12
CA ASN A 3 -36.65 -17.02 -0.26
C ASN A 3 -35.39 -17.71 0.30
N PRO A 4 -34.31 -17.90 -0.49
CA PRO A 4 -33.09 -18.45 0.06
C PRO A 4 -32.54 -17.47 1.10
N MET A 5 -32.45 -17.93 2.36
CA MET A 5 -31.68 -17.23 3.39
C MET A 5 -30.23 -17.23 2.94
N ILE A 6 -29.79 -16.13 2.33
CA ILE A 6 -28.38 -15.81 2.24
C ILE A 6 -27.94 -15.50 3.68
N PRO A 7 -26.99 -16.25 4.27
CA PRO A 7 -26.46 -15.90 5.58
C PRO A 7 -25.82 -14.52 5.45
N SER A 8 -26.49 -13.50 5.97
CA SER A 8 -25.92 -12.17 6.12
C SER A 8 -24.77 -12.31 7.12
N ILE A 9 -23.55 -12.34 6.61
CA ILE A 9 -22.36 -12.04 7.40
C ILE A 9 -22.68 -10.70 8.08
N GLY A 10 -22.86 -10.71 9.41
CA GLY A 10 -23.41 -9.60 10.20
C GLY A 10 -22.53 -8.35 10.15
N LEU A 11 -22.59 -7.63 9.03
CA LEU A 11 -21.87 -6.39 8.72
C LEU A 11 -22.85 -5.20 8.61
N GLY A 12 -24.04 -5.31 9.22
CA GLY A 12 -25.09 -4.27 9.18
C GLY A 12 -24.96 -3.18 10.25
N ASP A 13 -24.22 -3.43 11.33
CA ASP A 13 -24.03 -2.48 12.42
C ASP A 13 -22.72 -1.70 12.25
N LEU A 14 -22.68 -0.44 12.71
CA LEU A 14 -21.48 0.42 12.68
C LEU A 14 -20.23 -0.32 13.20
N GLY A 15 -20.38 -1.19 14.21
CA GLY A 15 -19.29 -2.04 14.71
C GLY A 15 -18.74 -3.05 13.71
N GLY A 16 -19.61 -3.70 12.92
CA GLY A 16 -19.22 -4.62 11.85
C GLY A 16 -18.53 -3.90 10.69
N THR A 17 -19.02 -2.71 10.32
CA THR A 17 -18.39 -1.91 9.25
C THR A 17 -16.99 -1.40 9.63
N LEU A 18 -16.79 -0.96 10.88
CA LEU A 18 -15.48 -0.52 11.39
C LEU A 18 -14.49 -1.67 11.49
N LEU A 19 -14.94 -2.84 11.99
CA LEU A 19 -14.11 -4.04 12.00
C LEU A 19 -13.71 -4.48 10.59
N GLY A 20 -14.65 -4.47 9.64
CA GLY A 20 -14.37 -4.76 8.23
C GLY A 20 -13.36 -3.79 7.63
N PHE A 21 -13.50 -2.49 7.90
CA PHE A 21 -12.56 -1.47 7.46
C PHE A 21 -11.16 -1.70 8.03
N ILE A 22 -11.04 -1.93 9.34
CA ILE A 22 -9.74 -2.18 10.00
C ILE A 22 -9.08 -3.43 9.42
N LEU A 23 -9.85 -4.51 9.21
CA LEU A 23 -9.32 -5.76 8.67
C LEU A 23 -8.82 -5.58 7.22
N LEU A 24 -9.60 -4.92 6.37
CA LEU A 24 -9.18 -4.59 5.00
C LEU A 24 -7.96 -3.67 4.99
N PHE A 25 -7.92 -2.69 5.89
CA PHE A 25 -6.79 -1.79 6.02
C PHE A 25 -5.51 -2.52 6.44
N ILE A 26 -5.58 -3.44 7.40
CA ILE A 26 -4.44 -4.28 7.81
C ILE A 26 -3.96 -5.15 6.64
N ILE A 27 -4.88 -5.81 5.93
CA ILE A 27 -4.54 -6.62 4.74
C ILE A 27 -3.84 -5.75 3.70
N TYR A 28 -4.39 -4.57 3.42
CA TYR A 28 -3.79 -3.60 2.51
C TYR A 28 -2.37 -3.22 2.93
N LEU A 29 -2.15 -2.89 4.21
CA LEU A 29 -0.81 -2.54 4.72
C LEU A 29 0.19 -3.70 4.56
N ILE A 30 -0.23 -4.93 4.83
CA ILE A 30 0.63 -6.11 4.67
C ILE A 30 0.98 -6.32 3.20
N VAL A 31 0.01 -6.24 2.29
CA VAL A 31 0.21 -6.43 0.85
C VAL A 31 1.15 -5.35 0.29
N ILE A 32 0.86 -4.07 0.55
CA ILE A 32 1.70 -2.96 0.07
C ILE A 32 3.07 -2.96 0.76
N GLY A 33 3.13 -3.26 2.06
CA GLY A 33 4.38 -3.42 2.79
C GLY A 33 5.25 -4.52 2.19
N PHE A 34 4.67 -5.65 1.81
CA PHE A 34 5.39 -6.75 1.15
C PHE A 34 5.89 -6.35 -0.25
N VAL A 35 5.03 -5.70 -1.06
CA VAL A 35 5.41 -5.17 -2.38
C VAL A 35 6.60 -4.22 -2.28
N LEU A 36 6.52 -3.25 -1.35
CA LEU A 36 7.57 -2.25 -1.16
C LEU A 36 8.85 -2.85 -0.58
N TRP A 37 8.73 -3.81 0.33
CA TRP A 37 9.87 -4.52 0.88
C TRP A 37 10.62 -5.28 -0.21
N LEU A 38 9.91 -6.06 -1.04
CA LEU A 38 10.52 -6.82 -2.12
C LEU A 38 11.14 -5.90 -3.19
N ALA A 39 10.43 -4.83 -3.58
CA ALA A 39 10.96 -3.83 -4.50
C ALA A 39 12.20 -3.12 -3.92
N GLY A 40 12.16 -2.80 -2.64
CA GLY A 40 13.27 -2.26 -1.88
C GLY A 40 14.49 -3.17 -1.90
N GLU A 41 14.30 -4.45 -1.58
CA GLU A 41 15.38 -5.43 -1.55
C GLU A 41 16.00 -5.66 -2.93
N ILE A 42 15.21 -5.68 -4.01
CA ILE A 42 15.71 -5.83 -5.38
C ILE A 42 16.56 -4.63 -5.81
N VAL A 43 16.12 -3.40 -5.51
CA VAL A 43 16.77 -2.18 -6.02
C VAL A 43 17.92 -1.71 -5.12
N VAL A 44 17.73 -1.79 -3.81
CA VAL A 44 18.65 -1.25 -2.80
C VAL A 44 19.56 -2.33 -2.21
N GLY A 45 19.12 -3.59 -2.26
CA GLY A 45 19.76 -4.72 -1.60
C GLY A 45 19.27 -4.94 -0.17
N ARG A 46 20.00 -5.76 0.59
CA ARG A 46 19.67 -6.25 1.95
C ARG A 46 19.61 -5.18 3.07
N ARG A 47 19.60 -3.89 2.75
CA ARG A 47 19.51 -2.80 3.74
C ARG A 47 18.07 -2.48 4.14
N VAL A 48 17.10 -3.04 3.44
CA VAL A 48 15.67 -2.72 3.58
C VAL A 48 15.01 -3.70 4.53
N THR A 49 14.34 -3.18 5.56
CA THR A 49 13.57 -4.00 6.51
C THR A 49 12.07 -3.97 6.18
N PHE A 50 11.36 -5.05 6.51
CA PHE A 50 9.90 -5.11 6.35
C PHE A 50 9.19 -4.05 7.21
N GLY A 51 9.73 -3.74 8.40
CA GLY A 51 9.19 -2.69 9.26
C GLY A 51 9.26 -1.29 8.62
N GLU A 52 10.37 -0.97 7.94
CA GLU A 52 10.49 0.29 7.18
C GLU A 52 9.48 0.32 6.02
N ALA A 53 9.30 -0.80 5.31
CA ALA A 53 8.35 -0.89 4.21
C ALA A 53 6.90 -0.74 4.67
N LEU A 54 6.55 -1.34 5.82
CA LEU A 54 5.24 -1.21 6.44
C LEU A 54 4.98 0.23 6.91
N ALA A 55 6.00 0.89 7.47
CA ALA A 55 5.92 2.29 7.85
C ALA A 55 5.67 3.19 6.62
N ILE A 56 6.37 2.94 5.51
CA ILE A 56 6.11 3.65 4.24
C ILE A 56 4.68 3.37 3.75
N ALA A 57 4.21 2.12 3.78
CA ALA A 57 2.86 1.76 3.34
C ALA A 57 1.79 2.49 4.16
N GLY A 58 1.92 2.49 5.50
CA GLY A 58 0.98 3.16 6.39
C GLY A 58 1.03 4.67 6.26
N VAL A 59 2.20 5.25 6.55
CA VAL A 59 2.41 6.70 6.57
C VAL A 59 2.19 7.29 5.18
N GLY A 60 2.70 6.62 4.13
CA GLY A 60 2.50 7.02 2.74
C GLY A 60 1.04 7.02 2.32
N THR A 61 0.23 6.04 2.71
CA THR A 61 -1.20 6.02 2.35
C THR A 61 -1.93 7.24 2.90
N PHE A 62 -1.68 7.61 4.16
CA PHE A 62 -2.30 8.78 4.76
C PHE A 62 -1.76 10.10 4.17
N LEU A 63 -0.44 10.23 4.01
CA LEU A 63 0.16 11.47 3.49
C LEU A 63 -0.16 11.71 2.02
N VAL A 64 -0.05 10.68 1.18
CA VAL A 64 -0.40 10.77 -0.25
C VAL A 64 -1.90 10.98 -0.39
N GLY A 65 -2.72 10.21 0.34
CA GLY A 65 -4.17 10.35 0.34
C GLY A 65 -4.64 11.75 0.76
N ALA A 66 -4.07 12.28 1.84
CA ALA A 66 -4.37 13.64 2.30
C ALA A 66 -3.94 14.70 1.29
N SER A 67 -2.76 14.53 0.67
CA SER A 67 -2.27 15.47 -0.35
C SER A 67 -3.23 15.54 -1.54
N ILE A 68 -3.68 14.40 -2.04
CA ILE A 68 -4.64 14.31 -3.15
C ILE A 68 -6.00 14.87 -2.71
N ALA A 69 -6.48 14.54 -1.50
CA ALA A 69 -7.78 14.99 -1.01
C ALA A 69 -7.85 16.53 -0.86
N LEU A 70 -6.76 17.17 -0.45
CA LEU A 70 -6.73 18.62 -0.20
C LEU A 70 -6.40 19.46 -1.45
N LEU A 71 -5.53 18.94 -2.34
CA LEU A 71 -4.96 19.71 -3.45
C LEU A 71 -5.31 19.13 -4.83
N GLY A 72 -6.07 18.04 -4.90
CA GLY A 72 -6.50 17.39 -6.14
C GLY A 72 -5.33 16.94 -7.00
N LEU A 73 -5.30 17.40 -8.26
CA LEU A 73 -4.29 17.02 -9.24
C LEU A 73 -2.87 17.46 -8.86
N ILE A 74 -2.73 18.62 -8.23
CA ILE A 74 -1.45 19.12 -7.71
C ILE A 74 -1.00 18.25 -6.53
N GLY A 75 -1.97 17.80 -5.72
CA GLY A 75 -1.78 16.86 -4.62
C GLY A 75 -1.24 15.51 -5.05
N LEU A 76 -1.54 15.05 -6.27
CA LEU A 76 -0.98 13.82 -6.83
C LEU A 76 0.53 13.93 -7.04
N LEU A 77 0.98 15.03 -7.65
CA LEU A 77 2.41 15.28 -7.88
C LEU A 77 3.15 15.44 -6.55
N LEU A 78 2.57 16.20 -5.62
CA LEU A 78 3.12 16.39 -4.27
C LEU A 78 3.15 15.07 -3.50
N GLY A 79 2.08 14.28 -3.57
CA GLY A 79 1.99 12.96 -2.97
C GLY A 79 3.06 12.02 -3.50
N LEU A 80 3.29 12.00 -4.82
CA LEU A 80 4.37 11.23 -5.42
C LEU A 80 5.74 11.64 -4.88
N VAL A 81 6.01 12.95 -4.78
CA VAL A 81 7.27 13.46 -4.21
C VAL A 81 7.41 13.09 -2.74
N ILE A 82 6.34 13.22 -1.94
CA ILE A 82 6.31 12.83 -0.53
C ILE A 82 6.60 11.33 -0.39
N PHE A 83 5.96 10.50 -1.20
CA PHE A 83 6.16 9.06 -1.21
C PHE A 83 7.62 8.69 -1.52
N LEU A 84 8.20 9.29 -2.57
CA LEU A 84 9.61 9.10 -2.90
C LEU A 84 10.54 9.57 -1.78
N LEU A 85 10.19 10.66 -1.09
CA LEU A 85 10.91 11.15 0.08
C LEU A 85 10.86 10.16 1.26
N LEU A 86 9.70 9.56 1.51
CA LEU A 86 9.55 8.49 2.50
C LEU A 86 10.46 7.33 2.15
N VAL A 87 10.37 6.80 0.92
CA VAL A 87 11.24 5.70 0.46
C VAL A 87 12.72 6.04 0.62
N LYS A 88 13.12 7.25 0.21
CA LYS A 88 14.49 7.73 0.35
C LYS A 88 14.94 7.73 1.81
N HIS A 89 14.11 8.24 2.71
CA HIS A 89 14.43 8.37 4.14
C HIS A 89 14.47 7.02 4.84
N TYR A 90 13.42 6.21 4.68
CA TYR A 90 13.27 4.92 5.34
C TYR A 90 14.25 3.87 4.78
N PHE A 91 14.42 3.76 3.46
CA PHE A 91 15.34 2.78 2.86
C PHE A 91 16.79 3.27 2.77
N LYS A 92 17.07 4.49 3.25
CA LYS A 92 18.41 5.12 3.28
C LYS A 92 19.07 5.10 1.89
N THR A 93 18.31 5.47 0.87
CA THR A 93 18.73 5.41 -0.54
C THR A 93 19.01 6.79 -1.13
N GLY A 94 19.69 6.81 -2.28
CA GLY A 94 19.74 8.01 -3.12
C GLY A 94 18.44 8.23 -3.88
N TRP A 95 18.31 9.39 -4.53
CA TRP A 95 17.14 9.72 -5.37
C TRP A 95 16.86 8.68 -6.47
N LEU A 96 17.91 8.18 -7.13
CA LEU A 96 17.78 7.13 -8.15
C LEU A 96 17.27 5.80 -7.57
N GLY A 97 17.67 5.47 -6.33
CA GLY A 97 17.19 4.29 -5.63
C GLY A 97 15.71 4.41 -5.28
N ALA A 98 15.27 5.57 -4.76
CA ALA A 98 13.86 5.80 -4.44
C ALA A 98 12.95 5.70 -5.69
N ILE A 99 13.37 6.28 -6.81
CA ILE A 99 12.63 6.17 -8.08
C ILE A 99 12.62 4.71 -8.56
N GLY A 100 13.76 4.02 -8.51
CA GLY A 100 13.87 2.61 -8.88
C GLY A 100 12.94 1.71 -8.05
N VAL A 101 12.85 1.95 -6.74
CA VAL A 101 11.92 1.23 -5.84
C VAL A 101 10.48 1.51 -6.23
N GLY A 102 10.12 2.76 -6.54
CA GLY A 102 8.78 3.09 -7.01
C GLY A 102 8.40 2.33 -8.28
N ILE A 103 9.31 2.28 -9.26
CA ILE A 103 9.10 1.52 -10.51
C ILE A 103 9.02 0.01 -10.23
N MET A 104 9.94 -0.53 -9.42
CA MET A 104 9.92 -1.96 -9.08
C MET A 104 8.70 -2.35 -8.25
N ALA A 105 8.17 -1.45 -7.42
CA ALA A 105 6.93 -1.69 -6.68
C ALA A 105 5.75 -1.90 -7.64
N ILE A 106 5.67 -1.12 -8.72
CA ILE A 106 4.66 -1.31 -9.76
C ILE A 106 4.84 -2.68 -10.43
N ILE A 107 6.07 -3.06 -10.79
CA ILE A 107 6.35 -4.36 -11.42
C ILE A 107 5.97 -5.51 -10.49
N VAL A 108 6.39 -5.47 -9.23
CA VAL A 108 6.04 -6.48 -8.22
C VAL A 108 4.54 -6.57 -8.02
N LEU A 109 3.84 -5.44 -7.96
CA LEU A 109 2.39 -5.40 -7.81
C LEU A 109 1.68 -6.03 -9.02
N VAL A 110 2.12 -5.71 -10.24
CA VAL A 110 1.59 -6.34 -11.47
C VAL A 110 1.79 -7.85 -11.41
N VAL A 111 2.99 -8.32 -11.09
CA VAL A 111 3.28 -9.76 -10.97
C VAL A 111 2.38 -10.42 -9.91
N LEU A 112 2.20 -9.80 -8.74
CA LEU A 112 1.31 -10.32 -7.70
C LEU A 112 -0.14 -10.39 -8.16
N THR A 113 -0.64 -9.38 -8.88
CA THR A 113 -2.02 -9.40 -9.40
C THR A 113 -2.22 -10.48 -10.46
N PHE A 114 -1.21 -10.76 -11.29
CA PHE A 114 -1.26 -11.87 -12.24
C PHE A 114 -1.28 -13.22 -11.52
N ILE A 115 -0.47 -13.40 -10.48
CA ILE A 115 -0.42 -14.65 -9.71
C ILE A 115 -1.73 -14.86 -8.94
N LEU A 116 -2.19 -13.85 -8.22
CA LEU A 116 -3.43 -13.92 -7.43
C LEU A 116 -4.68 -14.00 -8.29
N GLY A 117 -4.71 -13.32 -9.45
CA GLY A 117 -5.83 -13.37 -10.38
C GLY A 117 -5.86 -14.62 -11.26
N ALA A 118 -4.77 -15.39 -11.32
CA ALA A 118 -4.71 -16.67 -12.01
C ALA A 118 -5.15 -17.86 -11.12
N ILE A 119 -5.28 -17.65 -9.80
CA ILE A 119 -5.80 -18.62 -8.82
C ILE A 119 -7.29 -18.36 -8.62
#